data_AF-A0A9W9V6R9-F1
#
_entry.id   AF-A0A9W9V6R9-F1
#
_cell.length_a   1.000
_cell.length_b   1.000
_cell.length_c   1.000
_cell.angle_alpha   90.00
_cell.angle_beta   90.00
_cell.angle_gamma   90.00
#
_symmetry.space_group_name_H-M   'P 1'
#
loop_
_entity.id
_entity.type
_entity.pdbx_description
1 polymer ?
#
loop_
_entity_poly.entity_id
_entity_poly.type
_entity_poly.pdbx_seq_one_letter_code
_entity_poly.pdbx_strand_id
1 'polypeptide(L)'
;MNEPNPETEYLNGVEPIGAGSSGTVWAPRGGEPAFKQGHRGREGSLENDFRMHKLIIRTLHILRKMKSLNFEDEKLPQVQISECHHYIKATDEEWWKANIKMFPDGFIPCNLIRSERIFPFADATKYLLMKNYCPPEITEFHMTTNKKDKDCLIRPYLGRRRSQKPQVTLHKYRFKLKNFPLHHDQMTDIGISMADIKGYAAIMGETLAAMHWIGEVDGRDIEFVLAPAECKDFKE
;
A
#
# COMPACT_ATOMS: atom_id res chain seq x y z
N MET A 1 11.83 43.09 -12.61
CA MET A 1 11.14 42.41 -11.50
C MET A 1 10.54 41.17 -12.11
N ASN A 2 11.24 40.04 -11.99
CA ASN A 2 10.80 38.79 -12.60
C ASN A 2 9.80 38.14 -11.65
N GLU A 3 8.55 38.00 -12.09
CA GLU A 3 7.57 37.14 -11.45
C GLU A 3 8.11 35.70 -11.44
N PRO A 4 7.95 34.95 -10.34
CA PRO A 4 8.38 33.56 -10.30
C PRO A 4 7.48 32.71 -11.20
N ASN A 5 8.12 31.88 -12.02
CA ASN A 5 7.49 30.90 -12.91
C ASN A 5 6.60 29.93 -12.10
N PRO A 6 5.27 29.83 -12.37
CA PRO A 6 4.35 28.97 -11.62
C PRO A 6 4.61 27.46 -11.80
N GLU A 7 5.54 27.06 -12.67
CA GLU A 7 5.88 25.65 -12.91
C GLU A 7 6.98 25.09 -11.98
N THR A 8 7.56 25.92 -11.11
CA THR A 8 8.63 25.49 -10.17
C THR A 8 8.15 25.20 -8.74
N GLU A 9 6.85 25.25 -8.47
CA GLU A 9 6.28 25.09 -7.11
C GLU A 9 5.82 23.67 -6.78
N TYR A 10 6.08 22.70 -7.66
CA TYR A 10 5.84 21.29 -7.41
C TYR A 10 7.16 20.59 -7.04
N LEU A 11 7.14 19.77 -5.98
CA LEU A 11 8.12 18.70 -5.66
C LEU A 11 9.25 18.96 -4.65
N ASN A 12 8.99 19.52 -3.45
CA ASN A 12 10.00 19.42 -2.37
C ASN A 12 9.50 18.91 -1.01
N GLY A 13 8.19 18.63 -0.87
CA GLY A 13 7.60 18.14 0.38
C GLY A 13 6.98 16.75 0.27
N VAL A 14 6.99 16.00 1.37
CA VAL A 14 6.22 14.76 1.52
C VAL A 14 4.87 15.04 2.19
N GLU A 15 3.82 14.34 1.76
CA GLU A 15 2.48 14.41 2.35
C GLU A 15 2.10 13.07 3.01
N PRO A 16 1.26 13.06 4.06
CA PRO A 16 0.85 11.84 4.73
C PRO A 16 -0.14 11.06 3.84
N ILE A 17 0.32 9.93 3.30
CA ILE A 17 -0.45 9.04 2.42
C ILE A 17 -1.08 7.86 3.17
N GLY A 18 -0.70 7.64 4.43
CA GLY A 18 -1.10 6.48 5.26
C GLY A 18 -1.08 6.82 6.75
N ALA A 19 -2.05 6.36 7.54
CA ALA A 19 -1.96 6.44 9.01
C ALA A 19 -2.77 5.31 9.65
N GLY A 20 -2.20 4.66 10.65
CA GLY A 20 -2.80 3.53 11.37
C GLY A 20 -2.16 3.33 12.74
N SER A 21 -2.45 2.20 13.39
CA SER A 21 -1.97 1.90 14.76
C SER A 21 -0.44 1.79 14.87
N SER A 22 0.25 1.46 13.79
CA SER A 22 1.70 1.27 13.76
C SER A 22 2.47 2.54 13.38
N GLY A 23 1.83 3.52 12.74
CA GLY A 23 2.57 4.66 12.19
C GLY A 23 1.81 5.51 11.19
N THR A 24 2.54 6.50 10.68
CA THR A 24 2.14 7.35 9.55
C THR A 24 3.09 7.06 8.39
N VAL A 25 2.55 6.96 7.18
CA VAL A 25 3.32 6.81 5.94
C VAL A 25 3.27 8.13 5.18
N TRP A 26 4.43 8.58 4.75
CA TRP A 26 4.66 9.81 4.01
C TRP A 26 5.21 9.49 2.63
N ALA A 27 4.86 10.28 1.62
CA ALA A 27 5.48 10.18 0.30
C ALA A 27 5.40 11.52 -0.44
N PRO A 28 6.30 11.79 -1.41
CA PRO A 28 6.11 12.89 -2.34
C PRO A 28 4.77 12.75 -3.08
N ARG A 29 4.15 13.86 -3.46
CA ARG A 29 2.91 13.81 -4.23
C ARG A 29 3.15 13.08 -5.56
N GLY A 30 2.42 11.98 -5.78
CA GLY A 30 2.53 11.16 -6.99
C GLY A 30 3.88 10.49 -7.21
N GLY A 31 4.79 10.55 -6.24
CA GLY A 31 6.16 10.06 -6.39
C GLY A 31 6.58 9.04 -5.34
N GLU A 32 7.85 8.68 -5.42
CA GLU A 32 8.59 7.76 -4.55
C GLU A 32 9.75 8.48 -3.85
N PRO A 33 10.32 7.93 -2.77
CA PRO A 33 9.95 6.72 -2.05
C PRO A 33 8.83 6.94 -1.02
N ALA A 34 8.40 5.88 -0.34
CA ALA A 34 7.55 5.96 0.84
C ALA A 34 8.40 5.95 2.13
N PHE A 35 7.98 6.72 3.12
CA PHE A 35 8.60 6.81 4.45
C PHE A 35 7.59 6.42 5.53
N LYS A 36 7.83 5.32 6.25
CA LYS A 36 7.03 4.93 7.41
C LYS A 36 7.65 5.48 8.68
N GLN A 37 6.90 6.31 9.38
CA GLN A 37 7.20 6.82 10.71
C GLN A 37 6.43 6.02 11.76
N GLY A 38 7.13 5.48 12.76
CA GLY A 38 6.49 4.85 13.92
C GLY A 38 5.88 5.87 14.88
N HIS A 39 4.81 5.48 15.60
CA HIS A 39 4.29 6.30 16.71
C HIS A 39 5.32 6.38 17.86
N ARG A 40 5.38 7.54 18.53
CA ARG A 40 6.26 7.75 19.70
C ARG A 40 6.00 6.70 20.79
N GLY A 41 7.07 6.23 21.45
CA GLY A 41 6.98 5.20 22.49
C GLY A 41 6.83 3.76 21.96
N ARG A 42 7.04 3.56 20.66
CA ARG A 42 7.10 2.24 20.01
C ARG A 42 8.38 2.08 19.17
N GLU A 43 9.50 2.66 19.58
CA GLU A 43 10.72 2.70 18.77
C GLU A 43 11.19 1.30 18.31
N GLY A 44 11.13 0.30 19.21
CA GLY A 44 11.50 -1.08 18.88
C GLY A 44 10.55 -1.80 17.90
N SER A 45 9.31 -1.33 17.77
CA SER A 45 8.34 -1.92 16.84
C SER A 45 8.74 -1.66 15.39
N LEU A 46 9.24 -0.45 15.08
CA LEU A 46 9.56 -0.09 13.69
C LEU A 46 10.84 -0.78 13.20
N GLU A 47 11.83 -0.97 14.06
CA GLU A 47 13.02 -1.75 13.71
C GLU A 47 12.68 -3.23 13.46
N ASN A 48 11.79 -3.79 14.28
CA ASN A 48 11.27 -5.13 14.03
C ASN A 48 10.51 -5.21 12.71
N ASP A 49 9.63 -4.25 12.39
CA ASP A 49 8.94 -4.18 11.11
C ASP A 49 9.93 -4.19 9.93
N PHE A 50 11.00 -3.38 10.01
CA PHE A 50 12.06 -3.37 9.00
C PHE A 50 12.73 -4.73 8.83
N ARG A 51 13.13 -5.37 9.94
CA ARG A 51 13.78 -6.68 9.94
C ARG A 51 12.85 -7.76 9.36
N MET A 52 11.58 -7.77 9.77
CA MET A 52 10.57 -8.70 9.26
C MET A 52 10.34 -8.50 7.76
N HIS A 53 10.23 -7.26 7.28
CA HIS A 53 10.08 -6.98 5.85
C HIS A 53 11.26 -7.54 5.05
N LYS A 54 12.50 -7.29 5.47
CA LYS A 54 13.70 -7.85 4.80
C LYS A 54 13.73 -9.38 4.83
N LEU A 55 13.29 -10.01 5.92
CA LEU A 55 13.17 -11.46 6.02
C LEU A 55 12.14 -12.02 5.04
N ILE A 56 10.99 -11.36 4.89
CA ILE A 56 9.95 -11.77 3.93
C ILE A 56 10.45 -11.64 2.48
N ILE A 57 11.13 -10.54 2.13
CA ILE A 57 11.75 -10.39 0.80
C ILE A 57 12.68 -11.58 0.49
N ARG A 58 13.55 -11.94 1.44
CA ARG A 58 14.46 -13.09 1.29
C ARG A 58 13.70 -14.41 1.17
N THR A 59 12.65 -14.59 1.97
CA THR A 59 11.79 -15.78 1.96
C THR A 59 11.16 -15.98 0.58
N LEU A 60 10.58 -14.92 0.01
CA LEU A 60 9.96 -14.98 -1.31
C LEU A 60 10.99 -15.16 -2.44
N HIS A 61 12.20 -14.65 -2.27
CA HIS A 61 13.30 -14.94 -3.19
C HIS A 61 13.71 -16.43 -3.17
N ILE A 62 13.78 -17.05 -1.99
CA ILE A 62 14.06 -18.49 -1.85
C ILE A 62 12.95 -19.30 -2.52
N LEU A 63 11.67 -18.97 -2.23
CA LEU A 63 10.53 -19.62 -2.88
C LEU A 63 10.64 -19.56 -4.41
N ARG A 64 10.92 -18.38 -4.98
CA ARG A 64 11.13 -18.19 -6.43
C ARG A 64 12.21 -19.11 -6.98
N LYS A 65 13.35 -19.20 -6.30
CA LYS A 65 14.46 -20.06 -6.70
C LYS A 65 14.10 -21.55 -6.62
N MET A 66 13.34 -21.97 -5.60
CA MET A 66 12.87 -23.35 -5.49
C MET A 66 11.92 -23.70 -6.64
N LYS A 67 11.03 -22.78 -7.01
CA LYS A 67 10.08 -22.96 -8.12
C LYS A 67 10.77 -23.03 -9.48
N SER A 68 11.77 -22.19 -9.74
CA SER A 68 12.52 -22.21 -11.01
C SER A 68 13.30 -23.51 -11.22
N LEU A 69 13.64 -24.24 -10.15
CA LEU A 69 14.31 -25.54 -10.24
C LEU A 69 13.34 -26.70 -10.58
N ASN A 70 12.04 -26.51 -10.38
CA ASN A 70 11.04 -27.56 -10.52
C ASN A 70 10.28 -27.55 -11.87
N PHE A 71 10.67 -26.68 -12.83
CA PHE A 71 10.24 -26.57 -14.25
C PHE A 71 8.72 -26.52 -14.59
N GLU A 72 7.82 -26.83 -13.66
CA GLU A 72 6.36 -26.91 -13.88
C GLU A 72 5.62 -25.63 -13.45
N ASP A 73 6.26 -24.76 -12.65
CA ASP A 73 5.58 -23.72 -11.85
C ASP A 73 6.01 -22.27 -12.19
N GLU A 74 6.74 -22.08 -13.31
CA GLU A 74 7.20 -20.76 -13.76
C GLU A 74 6.08 -19.84 -14.29
N LYS A 75 4.88 -20.38 -14.56
CA LYS A 75 3.81 -19.65 -15.25
C LYS A 75 2.79 -18.99 -14.33
N LEU A 76 2.79 -19.28 -13.03
CA LEU A 76 1.83 -18.68 -12.11
C LEU A 76 2.33 -17.33 -11.60
N PRO A 77 1.50 -16.26 -11.66
CA PRO A 77 1.86 -14.98 -11.06
C PRO A 77 2.12 -15.17 -9.57
N GLN A 78 3.07 -14.40 -9.03
CA GLN A 78 3.41 -14.42 -7.61
C GLN A 78 3.16 -13.06 -6.98
N VAL A 79 3.06 -13.04 -5.65
CA VAL A 79 2.98 -11.79 -4.90
C VAL A 79 4.21 -10.93 -5.20
N GLN A 80 3.97 -9.64 -5.41
CA GLN A 80 5.02 -8.62 -5.42
C GLN A 80 5.09 -7.99 -4.04
N ILE A 81 6.30 -7.78 -3.56
CA ILE A 81 6.56 -7.12 -2.28
C ILE A 81 7.40 -5.89 -2.57
N SER A 82 6.95 -4.74 -2.08
CA SER A 82 7.70 -3.48 -2.22
C SER A 82 9.08 -3.61 -1.59
N GLU A 83 10.09 -3.07 -2.27
CA GLU A 83 11.44 -3.07 -1.73
C GLU A 83 11.52 -2.27 -0.43
N CYS A 84 12.30 -2.79 0.53
CA CYS A 84 12.52 -2.15 1.82
C CYS A 84 14.00 -1.76 1.89
N HIS A 85 14.29 -0.49 1.67
CA HIS A 85 15.63 -0.02 1.36
C HIS A 85 16.46 0.25 2.61
N HIS A 86 15.97 1.12 3.50
CA HIS A 86 16.77 1.62 4.62
C HIS A 86 15.94 1.82 5.89
N TYR A 87 16.60 1.59 7.02
CA TYR A 87 16.13 2.02 8.35
C TYR A 87 16.95 3.24 8.77
N ILE A 88 16.29 4.40 8.84
CA ILE A 88 16.91 5.67 9.20
C ILE A 88 16.67 5.90 10.68
N LYS A 89 17.74 6.16 11.44
CA LYS A 89 17.66 6.40 12.88
C LYS A 89 17.37 7.86 13.17
N ALA A 90 16.73 8.13 14.31
CA ALA A 90 16.53 9.49 14.81
C ALA A 90 17.85 10.24 15.04
N THR A 91 18.92 9.50 15.34
CA THR A 91 20.28 10.00 15.61
C THR A 91 21.14 10.18 14.36
N ASP A 92 20.59 9.92 13.16
CA ASP A 92 21.32 10.12 11.90
C ASP A 92 21.31 11.60 11.51
N GLU A 93 22.18 12.39 12.15
CA GLU A 93 22.21 13.84 12.01
C GLU A 93 22.48 14.30 10.58
N GLU A 94 23.32 13.58 9.83
CA GLU A 94 23.65 13.90 8.45
C GLU A 94 22.42 13.74 7.55
N TRP A 95 21.73 12.60 7.64
CA TRP A 95 20.53 12.36 6.86
C TRP A 95 19.42 13.35 7.23
N TRP A 96 19.19 13.58 8.53
CA TRP A 96 18.16 14.52 8.98
C TRP A 96 18.47 15.96 8.56
N LYS A 97 19.72 16.43 8.68
CA LYS A 97 20.09 17.77 8.21
C LYS A 97 19.83 17.97 6.72
N ALA A 98 20.06 16.93 5.91
CA ALA A 98 19.84 16.97 4.47
C ALA A 98 18.35 16.88 4.08
N ASN A 99 17.55 16.09 4.80
CA ASN A 99 16.20 15.72 4.36
C ASN A 99 15.06 16.31 5.21
N ILE A 100 15.32 16.91 6.39
CA ILE A 100 14.25 17.38 7.29
C ILE A 100 13.31 18.39 6.63
N LYS A 101 13.82 19.22 5.71
CA LYS A 101 13.04 20.22 4.95
C LYS A 101 11.99 19.61 4.03
N MET A 102 12.06 18.31 3.74
CA MET A 102 11.02 17.63 2.97
C MET A 102 9.79 17.31 3.80
N PHE A 103 9.91 17.27 5.13
CA PHE A 103 8.78 17.05 6.03
C PHE A 103 8.13 18.38 6.43
N PRO A 104 6.87 18.36 6.92
CA PRO A 104 6.20 19.58 7.39
C PRO A 104 6.99 20.31 8.47
N ASP A 105 6.79 21.63 8.57
CA ASP A 105 7.44 22.45 9.59
C ASP A 105 7.19 21.91 11.02
N GLY A 106 8.23 21.91 11.83
CA GLY A 106 8.18 21.35 13.19
C GLY A 106 8.28 19.82 13.25
N PHE A 107 8.54 19.14 12.14
CA PHE A 107 8.88 17.71 12.18
C PHE A 107 10.17 17.49 12.99
N ILE A 108 10.17 16.46 13.84
CA ILE A 108 11.28 16.13 14.72
C ILE A 108 11.93 14.83 14.23
N PRO A 109 13.28 14.75 14.15
CA PRO A 109 14.00 13.52 13.84
C PRO A 109 13.45 12.32 14.63
N CYS A 110 13.23 11.22 13.92
CA CYS A 110 12.67 9.99 14.47
C CYS A 110 13.20 8.78 13.70
N ASN A 111 12.82 7.57 14.10
CA ASN A 111 13.13 6.40 13.29
C ASN A 111 12.16 6.31 12.11
N LEU A 112 12.68 6.06 10.91
CA LEU A 112 11.91 5.88 9.68
C LEU A 112 12.31 4.61 8.94
N ILE A 113 11.35 3.98 8.27
CA ILE A 113 11.63 3.03 7.19
C ILE A 113 11.45 3.75 5.86
N ARG A 114 12.46 3.68 4.99
CA ARG A 114 12.36 4.07 3.58
C ARG A 114 12.12 2.82 2.73
N SER A 115 11.00 2.79 2.02
CA SER A 115 10.62 1.69 1.13
C SER A 115 10.14 2.21 -0.22
N GLU A 116 10.03 1.31 -1.19
CA GLU A 116 9.26 1.55 -2.40
C GLU A 116 7.79 1.85 -2.05
N ARG A 117 7.14 2.66 -2.90
CA ARG A 117 5.73 3.04 -2.75
C ARG A 117 4.85 2.14 -3.59
N ILE A 118 3.79 1.60 -2.98
CA ILE A 118 2.66 1.05 -3.73
C ILE A 118 1.83 2.22 -4.26
N PHE A 119 1.79 2.38 -5.59
CA PHE A 119 1.03 3.45 -6.23
C PHE A 119 -0.47 3.20 -6.12
N PRO A 120 -1.28 4.27 -5.96
CA PRO A 120 -2.72 4.13 -5.98
C PRO A 120 -3.22 3.78 -7.39
N PHE A 121 -4.38 3.14 -7.47
CA PHE A 121 -5.04 2.90 -8.76
C PHE A 121 -5.36 4.20 -9.50
N ALA A 122 -5.45 4.11 -10.83
CA ALA A 122 -5.84 5.21 -11.70
C ALA A 122 -7.30 5.65 -11.47
N ASP A 123 -7.63 6.87 -11.92
CA ASP A 123 -8.95 7.47 -11.68
C ASP A 123 -10.10 6.66 -12.30
N ALA A 124 -9.86 5.94 -13.40
CA ALA A 124 -10.85 5.01 -13.97
C ALA A 124 -11.28 3.93 -12.97
N THR A 125 -10.33 3.30 -12.26
CA THR A 125 -10.62 2.30 -11.23
C THR A 125 -11.29 2.93 -10.02
N LYS A 126 -10.85 4.12 -9.59
CA LYS A 126 -11.50 4.86 -8.50
C LYS A 126 -12.96 5.14 -8.83
N TYR A 127 -13.23 5.67 -10.02
CA TYR A 127 -14.56 5.98 -10.51
C TYR A 127 -15.43 4.72 -10.56
N LEU A 128 -14.90 3.60 -11.06
CA LEU A 128 -15.60 2.32 -11.06
C LEU A 128 -16.04 1.90 -9.66
N LEU A 129 -15.13 1.93 -8.68
CA LEU A 129 -15.45 1.57 -7.29
C LEU A 129 -16.48 2.52 -6.67
N MET A 130 -16.34 3.81 -6.94
CA MET A 130 -17.24 4.83 -6.40
C MET A 130 -18.64 4.70 -6.98
N LYS A 131 -18.74 4.57 -8.30
CA LYS A 131 -20.02 4.40 -9.00
C LYS A 131 -20.81 3.19 -8.49
N ASN A 132 -20.11 2.09 -8.20
CA ASN A 132 -20.77 0.84 -7.77
C ASN A 132 -21.00 0.74 -6.26
N TYR A 133 -20.15 1.36 -5.44
CA TYR A 133 -20.11 1.08 -4.00
C TYR A 133 -20.09 2.30 -3.09
N CYS A 134 -19.95 3.51 -3.62
CA CYS A 134 -20.11 4.73 -2.83
C CYS A 134 -21.61 5.03 -2.64
N PRO A 135 -22.08 5.28 -1.41
CA PRO A 135 -23.46 5.72 -1.18
C PRO A 135 -23.76 7.01 -1.96
N PRO A 136 -24.89 7.09 -2.70
CA PRO A 136 -25.22 8.22 -3.56
C PRO A 136 -25.13 9.59 -2.87
N GLU A 137 -25.46 9.63 -1.57
CA GLU A 137 -25.50 10.85 -0.77
C GLU A 137 -24.11 11.49 -0.55
N ILE A 138 -23.03 10.73 -0.72
CA ILE A 138 -21.65 11.21 -0.51
C ILE A 138 -20.79 11.09 -1.77
N THR A 139 -21.30 10.51 -2.86
CA THR A 139 -20.54 10.28 -4.10
C THR A 139 -19.94 11.56 -4.66
N GLU A 140 -20.71 12.64 -4.76
CA GLU A 140 -20.23 13.91 -5.30
C GLU A 140 -19.08 14.51 -4.48
N PHE A 141 -19.18 14.46 -3.15
CA PHE A 141 -18.12 14.90 -2.25
C PHE A 141 -16.82 14.13 -2.47
N HIS A 142 -16.93 12.80 -2.61
CA HIS A 142 -15.76 11.96 -2.87
C HIS A 142 -15.18 12.17 -4.28
N MET A 143 -16.01 12.48 -5.29
CA MET A 143 -15.55 12.69 -6.67
C MET A 143 -14.84 14.03 -6.86
N THR A 144 -15.31 15.08 -6.19
CA THR A 144 -14.88 16.46 -6.47
C THR A 144 -13.96 17.05 -5.40
N THR A 145 -14.10 16.62 -4.14
CA THR A 145 -13.60 17.39 -2.99
C THR A 145 -12.66 16.59 -2.08
N ASN A 146 -12.85 15.26 -1.97
CA ASN A 146 -12.12 14.48 -0.97
C ASN A 146 -10.69 14.10 -1.38
N LYS A 147 -9.71 14.92 -0.95
CA LYS A 147 -8.28 14.64 -1.14
C LYS A 147 -7.80 13.30 -0.54
N LYS A 148 -8.52 12.70 0.43
CA LYS A 148 -8.15 11.43 1.07
C LYS A 148 -8.36 10.19 0.20
N ASP A 149 -9.10 10.34 -0.90
CA ASP A 149 -9.39 9.27 -1.86
C ASP A 149 -8.38 9.20 -3.01
N LYS A 150 -7.36 10.06 -2.98
CA LYS A 150 -6.24 10.01 -3.92
C LYS A 150 -5.45 8.71 -3.81
N ASP A 151 -5.24 8.23 -2.58
CA ASP A 151 -4.47 7.02 -2.27
C ASP A 151 -5.37 5.77 -2.31
N CYS A 152 -5.91 5.44 -3.49
CA CYS A 152 -6.76 4.28 -3.71
C CYS A 152 -5.96 2.97 -3.61
N LEU A 153 -6.16 2.23 -2.52
CA LEU A 153 -5.52 0.95 -2.26
C LEU A 153 -6.58 -0.09 -1.93
N ILE A 154 -6.62 -1.19 -2.67
CA ILE A 154 -7.70 -2.17 -2.60
C ILE A 154 -7.22 -3.40 -1.83
N ARG A 155 -8.01 -3.83 -0.83
CA ARG A 155 -7.75 -5.06 -0.06
C ARG A 155 -8.71 -6.17 -0.51
N PRO A 156 -8.22 -7.26 -1.11
CA PRO A 156 -9.06 -8.37 -1.52
C PRO A 156 -9.51 -9.21 -0.31
N TYR A 157 -10.81 -9.41 -0.15
CA TYR A 157 -11.41 -10.27 0.88
C TYR A 157 -12.11 -11.48 0.22
N LEU A 158 -11.31 -12.48 -0.14
CA LEU A 158 -11.76 -13.62 -0.95
C LEU A 158 -12.66 -14.61 -0.19
N GLY A 159 -12.48 -14.72 1.12
CA GLY A 159 -13.27 -15.60 1.99
C GLY A 159 -14.55 -14.98 2.56
N ARG A 160 -14.84 -13.71 2.25
CA ARG A 160 -15.97 -12.98 2.83
C ARG A 160 -16.84 -12.39 1.73
N ARG A 161 -18.14 -12.66 1.82
CA ARG A 161 -19.18 -11.91 1.10
C ARG A 161 -19.77 -10.86 2.03
N ARG A 162 -20.20 -9.72 1.47
CA ARG A 162 -20.94 -8.73 2.27
C ARG A 162 -22.23 -9.37 2.81
N SER A 163 -22.58 -9.09 4.06
CA SER A 163 -23.86 -9.55 4.61
C SER A 163 -25.00 -8.81 3.89
N GLN A 164 -25.97 -9.55 3.36
CA GLN A 164 -27.14 -8.99 2.64
C GLN A 164 -28.06 -8.14 3.52
N LYS A 165 -27.87 -8.11 4.84
CA LYS A 165 -28.57 -7.17 5.71
C LYS A 165 -27.86 -5.82 5.63
N PRO A 166 -28.47 -4.80 5.02
CA PRO A 166 -27.86 -3.49 5.01
C PRO A 166 -27.89 -2.99 6.46
N GLN A 167 -26.74 -2.88 7.09
CA GLN A 167 -26.60 -2.06 8.29
C GLN A 167 -26.64 -0.60 7.82
N VAL A 168 -27.85 -0.14 7.48
CA VAL A 168 -28.17 1.11 6.74
C VAL A 168 -27.62 2.36 7.43
N THR A 169 -27.23 2.32 8.70
CA THR A 169 -27.02 3.55 9.47
C THR A 169 -25.57 3.87 9.86
N LEU A 170 -24.68 2.89 10.08
CA LEU A 170 -23.29 3.19 10.53
C LEU A 170 -22.21 3.21 9.43
N HIS A 171 -22.45 2.56 8.29
CA HIS A 171 -21.43 2.40 7.24
C HIS A 171 -21.45 3.48 6.15
N LYS A 172 -22.55 4.28 6.06
CA LYS A 172 -22.70 5.30 5.02
C LYS A 172 -21.58 6.34 5.02
N TYR A 173 -21.01 6.67 6.18
CA TYR A 173 -19.94 7.67 6.33
C TYR A 173 -18.52 7.08 6.39
N ARG A 174 -18.35 5.79 6.11
CA ARG A 174 -17.05 5.09 6.19
C ARG A 174 -16.48 4.67 4.84
N PHE A 175 -17.09 5.08 3.73
CA PHE A 175 -16.51 4.86 2.41
C PHE A 175 -15.16 5.58 2.31
N LYS A 176 -14.11 4.82 1.97
CA LYS A 176 -12.75 5.32 1.74
C LYS A 176 -12.11 4.47 0.66
N LEU A 177 -11.47 5.10 -0.31
CA LEU A 177 -10.68 4.37 -1.31
C LEU A 177 -9.33 3.91 -0.75
N LYS A 178 -8.86 4.58 0.30
CA LYS A 178 -7.67 4.19 1.06
C LYS A 178 -7.98 2.97 1.92
N ASN A 179 -7.44 1.81 1.53
CA ASN A 179 -7.73 0.47 2.10
C ASN A 179 -9.18 0.01 1.83
N PHE A 180 -9.67 0.20 0.61
CA PHE A 180 -11.00 -0.24 0.21
C PHE A 180 -11.15 -1.77 0.31
N PRO A 181 -12.07 -2.30 1.15
CA PRO A 181 -12.30 -3.73 1.26
C PRO A 181 -13.13 -4.23 0.07
N LEU A 182 -12.51 -4.97 -0.84
CA LEU A 182 -13.17 -5.57 -1.99
C LEU A 182 -13.51 -7.03 -1.69
N HIS A 183 -14.79 -7.30 -1.42
CA HIS A 183 -15.31 -8.62 -1.08
C HIS A 183 -15.52 -9.49 -2.31
N HIS A 184 -15.59 -10.81 -2.11
CA HIS A 184 -15.78 -11.78 -3.19
C HIS A 184 -17.00 -11.47 -4.09
N ASP A 185 -18.14 -11.08 -3.51
CA ASP A 185 -19.34 -10.71 -4.28
C ASP A 185 -19.05 -9.49 -5.17
N GLN A 186 -18.40 -8.47 -4.61
CA GLN A 186 -18.03 -7.25 -5.35
C GLN A 186 -17.06 -7.53 -6.49
N MET A 187 -16.11 -8.45 -6.31
CA MET A 187 -15.20 -8.86 -7.39
C MET A 187 -15.96 -9.46 -8.57
N THR A 188 -16.94 -10.32 -8.28
CA THR A 188 -17.79 -10.91 -9.31
C THR A 188 -18.65 -9.84 -9.99
N ASP A 189 -19.23 -8.91 -9.21
CA ASP A 189 -20.08 -7.83 -9.71
C ASP A 189 -19.34 -6.90 -10.69
N ILE A 190 -18.07 -6.60 -10.45
CA ILE A 190 -17.24 -5.78 -11.37
C ILE A 190 -16.57 -6.60 -12.48
N GLY A 191 -16.91 -7.88 -12.62
CA GLY A 191 -16.47 -8.73 -13.74
C GLY A 191 -15.09 -9.37 -13.58
N ILE A 192 -14.52 -9.43 -12.36
CA ILE A 192 -13.32 -10.24 -12.12
C ILE A 192 -13.72 -11.72 -12.22
N SER A 193 -13.03 -12.48 -13.07
CA SER A 193 -13.40 -13.86 -13.33
C SER A 193 -13.17 -14.75 -12.11
N MET A 194 -13.92 -15.85 -12.02
CA MET A 194 -13.69 -16.83 -10.97
C MET A 194 -12.31 -17.50 -11.06
N ALA A 195 -11.71 -17.54 -12.25
CA ALA A 195 -10.35 -18.03 -12.43
C ALA A 195 -9.34 -17.08 -11.76
N ASP A 196 -9.48 -15.77 -11.95
CA ASP A 196 -8.60 -14.76 -11.34
C ASP A 196 -8.74 -14.73 -9.83
N ILE A 197 -9.97 -14.80 -9.31
CA ILE A 197 -10.23 -14.87 -7.86
C ILE A 197 -9.53 -16.09 -7.23
N LYS A 198 -9.60 -17.25 -7.90
CA LYS A 198 -8.87 -18.46 -7.47
C LYS A 198 -7.36 -18.28 -7.56
N GLY A 199 -6.87 -17.61 -8.60
CA GLY A 199 -5.47 -17.23 -8.75
C GLY A 199 -4.98 -16.39 -7.57
N TYR A 200 -5.71 -15.32 -7.22
CA TYR A 200 -5.38 -14.50 -6.05
C TYR A 200 -5.36 -15.30 -4.76
N ALA A 201 -6.33 -16.20 -4.54
CA ALA A 201 -6.36 -17.06 -3.37
C ALA A 201 -5.16 -18.00 -3.29
N ALA A 202 -4.78 -18.60 -4.42
CA ALA A 202 -3.61 -19.46 -4.51
C ALA A 202 -2.31 -18.70 -4.19
N ILE A 203 -2.14 -17.49 -4.75
CA ILE A 203 -0.97 -16.62 -4.48
C ILE A 203 -0.89 -16.26 -3.00
N MET A 204 -2.01 -15.85 -2.41
CA MET A 204 -2.06 -15.49 -0.99
C MET A 204 -1.72 -16.71 -0.10
N GLY A 205 -2.28 -17.88 -0.42
CA GLY A 205 -2.01 -19.12 0.31
C GLY A 205 -0.55 -19.57 0.21
N GLU A 206 0.03 -19.56 -1.00
CA GLU A 206 1.44 -19.87 -1.23
C GLU A 206 2.36 -18.90 -0.46
N THR A 207 2.05 -17.60 -0.51
CA THR A 207 2.81 -16.57 0.20
C THR A 207 2.81 -16.83 1.71
N LEU A 208 1.64 -17.08 2.29
CA LEU A 208 1.50 -17.37 3.72
C LEU A 208 2.23 -18.67 4.11
N ALA A 209 2.12 -19.70 3.28
CA ALA A 209 2.85 -20.95 3.49
C ALA A 209 4.37 -20.71 3.46
N ALA A 210 4.89 -19.98 2.47
CA ALA A 210 6.31 -19.66 2.40
C ALA A 210 6.77 -18.85 3.62
N MET A 211 5.98 -17.88 4.06
CA MET A 211 6.29 -17.11 5.26
C MET A 211 6.39 -17.97 6.52
N HIS A 212 5.50 -18.95 6.70
CA HIS A 212 5.55 -19.87 7.83
C HIS A 212 6.68 -20.90 7.72
N TRP A 213 6.81 -21.58 6.58
CA TRP A 213 7.66 -22.76 6.43
C TRP A 213 9.10 -22.44 6.03
N ILE A 214 9.32 -21.35 5.28
CA ILE A 214 10.65 -20.92 4.84
C ILE A 214 11.14 -19.75 5.71
N GLY A 215 10.26 -18.79 5.97
CA GLY A 215 10.60 -17.57 6.72
C GLY A 215 10.52 -17.73 8.24
N GLU A 216 9.88 -18.80 8.73
CA GLU A 216 9.64 -19.06 10.16
C GLU A 216 8.99 -17.87 10.90
N VAL A 217 8.12 -17.11 10.22
CA VAL A 217 7.37 -16.00 10.82
C VAL A 217 5.89 -16.34 10.96
N ASP A 218 5.22 -15.78 11.98
CA ASP A 218 3.80 -16.04 12.27
C ASP A 218 2.82 -15.33 11.31
N GLY A 219 3.34 -14.46 10.44
CA GLY A 219 2.54 -13.72 9.47
C GLY A 219 1.45 -12.84 10.06
N ARG A 220 1.56 -12.47 11.35
CA ARG A 220 0.60 -11.58 11.99
C ARG A 220 0.61 -10.20 11.34
N ASP A 221 -0.58 -9.65 11.15
CA ASP A 221 -0.81 -8.33 10.56
C ASP A 221 -0.24 -8.14 9.14
N ILE A 222 -0.03 -9.23 8.37
CA ILE A 222 0.19 -9.11 6.91
C ILE A 222 -1.07 -8.58 6.26
N GLU A 223 -0.88 -7.67 5.31
CA GLU A 223 -1.93 -7.17 4.47
C GLU A 223 -1.63 -7.42 2.99
N PHE A 224 -2.52 -8.13 2.31
CA PHE A 224 -2.51 -8.26 0.86
C PHE A 224 -3.30 -7.12 0.24
N VAL A 225 -2.77 -6.58 -0.86
CA VAL A 225 -3.41 -5.49 -1.59
C VAL A 225 -3.34 -5.79 -3.08
N LEU A 226 -4.36 -5.35 -3.81
CA LEU A 226 -4.26 -5.17 -5.25
C LEU A 226 -3.64 -3.80 -5.49
N ALA A 227 -2.72 -3.75 -6.45
CA ALA A 227 -2.06 -2.52 -6.88
C ALA A 227 -1.92 -2.54 -8.40
N PRO A 228 -1.79 -1.37 -9.04
CA PRO A 228 -1.34 -1.30 -10.43
C PRO A 228 -0.04 -2.08 -10.60
N ALA A 229 0.14 -2.72 -11.75
CA ALA A 229 1.44 -3.23 -12.13
C ALA A 229 2.45 -2.08 -12.14
N GLU A 230 3.68 -2.34 -11.71
CA GLU A 230 4.78 -1.39 -11.89
C GLU A 230 4.87 -1.03 -13.38
N CYS A 231 4.58 0.23 -13.72
CA CYS A 231 4.80 0.74 -15.07
C CYS A 231 6.31 0.85 -15.25
N LYS A 232 6.95 -0.17 -15.80
CA LYS A 232 8.40 -0.18 -16.06
C LYS A 232 8.82 0.57 -17.34
N ASP A 233 7.86 1.16 -18.06
CA ASP A 233 8.08 1.96 -19.27
C ASP A 233 7.32 3.30 -19.10
N PHE A 234 7.82 4.52 -19.34
CA PHE A 234 8.91 5.03 -20.18
C PHE A 234 9.71 6.10 -19.41
N LYS A 235 11.02 5.90 -19.25
CA LYS A 235 11.97 7.02 -19.22
C LYS A 235 12.51 7.15 -20.64
N GLU A 236 11.91 8.02 -21.44
CA GLU A 236 12.63 8.67 -22.55
C GLU A 236 13.47 9.82 -22.01
#